data_AF-A0A8C6YIX9-F1
#
_entry.id   AF-A0A8C6YIX9-F1
#
_cell.length_a   1.000
_cell.length_b   1.000
_cell.length_c   1.000
_cell.angle_alpha   90.00
_cell.angle_beta   90.00
_cell.angle_gamma   90.00
#
_symmetry.space_group_name_H-M   'P 1'
#
loop_
_entity.id
_entity.type
_entity.pdbx_description
1 polymer ?
#
loop_
_entity_poly.entity_id
_entity_poly.type
_entity_poly.pdbx_seq_one_letter_code
_entity_poly.pdbx_strand_id
1 'polypeptide(L)'
;MAPGALLLEAQKEYEKESQKADEYLREIKEQKLLPEAVSQCIEAAGYEHEPETQKSLLRAASFGKCFIDKFPPESFVRMCQDLRVLNAIRDYQIGIPLTFTQYKRLTIEVLLDRLVLRRLYPLAIRICEYLRLPEMQGVSRILAHWACYKVQQKDKSDEEVAHAINQKLGDTPGISYSEIAARAYDCGRTELAIKLLEYEPRSGEQVPLLLKMKRSKLALSKAIESGDTDLVYTVVLHLKNELNRGTFFMTLQNQPVALSLYRQFCKHQERETLKDLYNQDDNHQELGNFHVHSSYAEKRIEGRVGALQNAQDAYYKAKNEFAAKATEDQVKLLRLQRHLQEDLDKPYVDLSLHDTVSNLILDGHHKRAEQLYRDFKIPDKRYWWLKLSALATRGDWEEMEKFSKSKKSPIGYLVRAAGSRGREREPGGTDERRRSRGGCSGAWREGGDAACGSISTVGMRECCTWLG
;
A
#
# COMPACT_ATOMS: atom_id res chain seq x y z
N MET A 1 11.23 -32.42 67.89
CA MET A 1 11.62 -32.79 66.51
C MET A 1 11.47 -31.55 65.61
N ALA A 2 11.93 -31.58 64.35
CA ALA A 2 11.62 -30.48 63.42
C ALA A 2 10.11 -30.45 63.11
N PRO A 3 9.48 -29.27 62.94
CA PRO A 3 8.03 -29.17 62.85
C PRO A 3 7.45 -29.87 61.59
N GLY A 4 8.17 -29.86 60.45
CA GLY A 4 7.79 -30.67 59.28
C GLY A 4 7.87 -32.19 59.50
N ALA A 5 8.76 -32.67 60.36
CA ALA A 5 8.85 -34.09 60.70
C ALA A 5 7.69 -34.54 61.61
N LEU A 6 7.30 -33.70 62.57
CA LEU A 6 6.11 -33.93 63.40
C LEU A 6 4.83 -33.98 62.54
N LEU A 7 4.71 -33.10 61.54
CA LEU A 7 3.56 -33.09 60.63
C LEU A 7 3.50 -34.36 59.75
N LEU A 8 4.64 -34.89 59.33
CA LEU A 8 4.72 -36.16 58.59
C LEU A 8 4.32 -37.36 59.47
N GLU A 9 4.78 -37.44 60.72
CA GLU A 9 4.35 -38.49 61.65
C GLU A 9 2.86 -38.37 62.02
N ALA A 10 2.35 -37.14 62.21
CA ALA A 10 0.92 -36.90 62.40
C ALA A 10 0.09 -37.41 61.21
N GLN A 11 0.55 -37.20 59.98
CA GLN A 11 -0.12 -37.70 58.78
C GLN A 11 -0.05 -39.22 58.64
N LYS A 12 1.07 -39.87 59.03
CA LYS A 12 1.18 -41.33 59.08
C LYS A 12 0.28 -41.96 60.14
N GLU A 13 0.18 -41.36 61.32
CA GLU A 13 -0.74 -41.82 62.37
C GLU A 13 -2.20 -41.60 61.97
N TYR A 14 -2.50 -40.53 61.23
CA TYR A 14 -3.83 -40.30 60.64
C TYR A 14 -4.19 -41.36 59.58
N GLU A 15 -3.26 -41.75 58.69
CA GLU A 15 -3.46 -42.88 57.75
C GLU A 15 -3.67 -44.24 58.47
N LYS A 16 -3.31 -44.36 59.76
CA LYS A 16 -3.55 -45.54 60.62
C LYS A 16 -4.80 -45.41 61.52
N GLU A 17 -5.59 -44.35 61.38
CA GLU A 17 -6.75 -44.05 62.24
C GLU A 17 -6.38 -43.90 63.75
N SER A 18 -5.13 -43.52 64.04
CA SER A 18 -4.56 -43.42 65.39
C SER A 18 -4.83 -42.04 66.02
N GLN A 19 -5.33 -42.02 67.26
CA GLN A 19 -5.63 -40.78 68.00
C GLN A 19 -4.40 -39.87 68.21
N LYS A 20 -3.19 -40.45 68.17
CA LYS A 20 -1.91 -39.73 68.27
C LYS A 20 -1.71 -38.66 67.20
N ALA A 21 -2.41 -38.77 66.07
CA ALA A 21 -2.42 -37.75 65.03
C ALA A 21 -2.89 -36.39 65.56
N ASP A 22 -3.92 -36.35 66.43
CA ASP A 22 -4.44 -35.10 67.00
C ASP A 22 -3.52 -34.56 68.11
N GLU A 23 -2.83 -35.44 68.87
CA GLU A 23 -1.83 -35.04 69.86
C GLU A 23 -0.68 -34.26 69.21
N TYR A 24 -0.06 -34.81 68.15
CA TYR A 24 1.00 -34.13 67.41
C TYR A 24 0.51 -32.86 66.70
N LEU A 25 -0.74 -32.83 66.21
CA LEU A 25 -1.30 -31.66 65.54
C LEU A 25 -1.56 -30.52 66.53
N ARG A 26 -2.05 -30.83 67.74
CA ARG A 26 -2.17 -29.87 68.84
C ARG A 26 -0.81 -29.31 69.25
N GLU A 27 0.22 -30.15 69.42
CA GLU A 27 1.57 -29.71 69.75
C GLU A 27 2.10 -28.67 68.74
N ILE A 28 1.99 -28.96 67.43
CA ILE A 28 2.41 -28.04 66.35
C ILE A 28 1.56 -26.74 66.35
N LYS A 29 0.27 -26.84 66.67
CA LYS A 29 -0.67 -25.70 66.68
C LYS A 29 -0.47 -24.79 67.89
N GLU A 30 -0.20 -25.34 69.07
CA GLU A 30 0.12 -24.60 70.30
C GLU A 30 1.43 -23.81 70.14
N GLN A 31 2.43 -24.42 69.51
CA GLN A 31 3.70 -23.76 69.17
C GLN A 31 3.56 -22.73 68.02
N LYS A 32 2.39 -22.67 67.36
CA LYS A 32 2.10 -21.82 66.17
C LYS A 32 3.01 -22.08 64.95
N LEU A 33 3.71 -23.21 64.93
CA LEU A 33 4.66 -23.58 63.87
C LEU A 33 4.01 -24.27 62.66
N LEU A 34 2.68 -24.45 62.65
CA LEU A 34 1.97 -25.18 61.60
C LEU A 34 2.22 -24.64 60.17
N PRO A 35 2.26 -23.32 59.89
CA PRO A 35 2.60 -22.81 58.56
C PRO A 35 4.04 -23.15 58.15
N GLU A 36 4.97 -23.13 59.10
CA GLU A 36 6.37 -23.50 58.87
C GLU A 36 6.51 -25.00 58.60
N ALA A 37 5.80 -25.84 59.37
CA ALA A 37 5.73 -27.28 59.16
C ALA A 37 5.28 -27.63 57.74
N VAL A 38 4.20 -26.99 57.26
CA VAL A 38 3.71 -27.17 55.88
C VAL A 38 4.74 -26.70 54.86
N SER A 39 5.40 -25.55 55.06
CA SER A 39 6.45 -25.07 54.16
C SER A 39 7.65 -26.03 54.10
N GLN A 40 8.10 -26.52 55.26
CA GLN A 40 9.19 -27.50 55.36
C GLN A 40 8.84 -28.81 54.64
N CYS A 41 7.61 -29.33 54.77
CA CYS A 41 7.17 -30.52 54.02
C CYS A 41 7.16 -30.29 52.49
N ILE A 42 6.71 -29.11 52.05
CA ILE A 42 6.71 -28.74 50.61
C ILE A 42 8.15 -28.65 50.09
N GLU A 43 9.04 -27.96 50.81
CA GLU A 43 10.44 -27.80 50.40
C GLU A 43 11.21 -29.13 50.43
N ALA A 44 11.02 -29.95 51.47
CA ALA A 44 11.62 -31.28 51.57
C ALA A 44 11.24 -32.17 50.38
N ALA A 45 9.97 -32.14 49.94
CA ALA A 45 9.55 -32.86 48.73
C ALA A 45 10.32 -32.42 47.47
N GLY A 46 10.77 -31.16 47.40
CA GLY A 46 11.61 -30.64 46.31
C GLY A 46 13.03 -31.25 46.27
N TYR A 47 13.63 -31.52 47.42
CA TYR A 47 14.97 -32.09 47.52
C TYR A 47 15.01 -33.60 47.31
N GLU A 48 13.88 -34.27 47.52
CA GLU A 48 13.74 -35.72 47.36
C GLU A 48 13.68 -36.16 45.89
N HIS A 49 14.15 -37.38 45.61
CA HIS A 49 14.21 -37.98 44.28
C HIS A 49 13.25 -39.15 44.11
N GLU A 50 12.90 -39.87 45.18
CA GLU A 50 11.95 -40.99 45.10
C GLU A 50 10.48 -40.50 45.02
N PRO A 51 9.68 -40.95 44.03
CA PRO A 51 8.32 -40.45 43.86
C PRO A 51 7.35 -40.77 45.01
N GLU A 52 7.57 -41.86 45.77
CA GLU A 52 6.67 -42.23 46.88
C GLU A 52 6.90 -41.37 48.13
N THR A 53 8.15 -41.04 48.46
CA THR A 53 8.50 -40.13 49.56
C THR A 53 8.14 -38.68 49.25
N GLN A 54 8.27 -38.25 47.99
CA GLN A 54 7.70 -36.96 47.54
C GLN A 54 6.18 -36.91 47.74
N LYS A 55 5.45 -37.97 47.37
CA LYS A 55 3.98 -38.04 47.57
C LYS A 55 3.61 -37.99 49.04
N SER A 56 4.30 -38.70 49.94
CA SER A 56 3.98 -38.70 51.37
C SER A 56 4.23 -37.33 52.01
N LEU A 57 5.35 -36.67 51.68
CA LEU A 57 5.64 -35.29 52.10
C LEU A 57 4.57 -34.29 51.60
N LEU A 58 4.11 -34.42 50.36
CA LEU A 58 3.02 -33.58 49.82
C LEU A 58 1.65 -33.92 50.45
N ARG A 59 1.38 -35.18 50.83
CA ARG A 59 0.18 -35.53 51.62
C ARG A 59 0.23 -34.90 53.01
N ALA A 60 1.37 -34.94 53.71
CA ALA A 60 1.55 -34.28 55.00
C ALA A 60 1.34 -32.76 54.91
N ALA A 61 1.90 -32.11 53.88
CA ALA A 61 1.64 -30.69 53.61
C ALA A 61 0.16 -30.42 53.30
N SER A 62 -0.51 -31.27 52.52
CA SER A 62 -1.94 -31.14 52.22
C SER A 62 -2.82 -31.34 53.45
N PHE A 63 -2.43 -32.25 54.36
CA PHE A 63 -3.11 -32.48 55.63
C PHE A 63 -2.97 -31.26 56.55
N GLY A 64 -1.74 -30.77 56.78
CA GLY A 64 -1.51 -29.57 57.60
C GLY A 64 -2.21 -28.32 57.07
N LYS A 65 -2.30 -28.16 55.74
CA LYS A 65 -3.02 -27.05 55.10
C LYS A 65 -4.49 -26.96 55.50
N CYS A 66 -5.18 -28.07 55.77
CA CYS A 66 -6.59 -28.08 56.17
C CYS A 66 -6.87 -27.37 57.51
N PHE A 67 -5.84 -27.16 58.34
CA PHE A 67 -5.96 -26.55 59.66
C PHE A 67 -5.43 -25.10 59.71
N ILE A 68 -5.21 -24.47 58.55
CA ILE A 68 -4.74 -23.08 58.40
C ILE A 68 -5.78 -22.26 57.61
N ASP A 69 -6.38 -21.26 58.25
CA ASP A 69 -7.50 -20.47 57.67
C ASP A 69 -7.15 -19.72 56.38
N LYS A 70 -5.88 -19.37 56.15
CA LYS A 70 -5.41 -18.56 55.01
C LYS A 70 -4.03 -18.99 54.48
N PHE A 71 -3.87 -20.26 54.11
CA PHE A 71 -2.62 -20.72 53.47
C PHE A 71 -2.57 -20.40 51.96
N PRO A 72 -1.52 -19.75 51.44
CA PRO A 72 -1.38 -19.45 50.00
C PRO A 72 -1.20 -20.75 49.18
N PRO A 73 -2.13 -21.14 48.30
CA PRO A 73 -2.05 -22.41 47.56
C PRO A 73 -0.91 -22.45 46.53
N GLU A 74 -0.35 -21.29 46.15
CA GLU A 74 0.57 -21.14 45.03
C GLU A 74 1.87 -21.94 45.23
N SER A 75 2.43 -21.95 46.44
CA SER A 75 3.67 -22.68 46.76
C SER A 75 3.50 -24.19 46.59
N PHE A 76 2.42 -24.74 47.12
CA PHE A 76 2.06 -26.16 47.02
C PHE A 76 1.78 -26.57 45.56
N VAL A 77 0.95 -25.80 44.84
CA VAL A 77 0.62 -26.09 43.44
C VAL A 77 1.87 -26.02 42.55
N ARG A 78 2.72 -25.01 42.75
CA ARG A 78 3.97 -24.85 42.00
C ARG A 78 4.94 -26.00 42.27
N MET A 79 5.13 -26.42 43.53
CA MET A 79 5.97 -27.57 43.85
C MET A 79 5.45 -28.86 43.19
N CYS A 80 4.13 -29.11 43.23
CA CYS A 80 3.51 -30.25 42.52
C CYS A 80 3.72 -30.18 40.99
N GLN A 81 3.73 -28.99 40.39
CA GLN A 81 4.05 -28.80 38.98
C GLN A 81 5.53 -29.05 38.68
N ASP A 82 6.43 -28.42 39.45
CA ASP A 82 7.88 -28.56 39.33
C ASP A 82 8.29 -30.05 39.46
N LEU A 83 7.77 -30.76 40.47
CA LEU A 83 8.08 -32.17 40.73
C LEU A 83 7.56 -33.10 39.63
N ARG A 84 6.38 -32.84 39.06
CA ARG A 84 5.90 -33.63 37.92
C ARG A 84 6.80 -33.46 36.69
N VAL A 85 7.33 -32.26 36.44
CA VAL A 85 8.30 -32.02 35.36
C VAL A 85 9.65 -32.65 35.68
N LEU A 86 10.16 -32.48 36.90
CA LEU A 86 11.42 -33.06 37.37
C LEU A 86 11.42 -34.60 37.28
N ASN A 87 10.37 -35.26 37.77
CA ASN A 87 10.28 -36.71 37.71
C ASN A 87 10.18 -37.23 36.28
N ALA A 88 9.48 -36.51 35.39
CA ALA A 88 9.43 -36.87 33.98
C ALA A 88 10.83 -36.82 33.32
N ILE A 89 11.63 -35.77 33.59
CA ILE A 89 12.98 -35.66 33.00
C ILE A 89 14.05 -36.53 33.70
N ARG A 90 13.82 -36.91 34.96
CA ARG A 90 14.65 -37.83 35.74
C ARG A 90 14.45 -39.30 35.34
N ASP A 91 13.35 -39.62 34.64
CA ASP A 91 13.08 -40.97 34.16
C ASP A 91 14.27 -41.52 33.36
N TYR A 92 14.55 -42.82 33.55
CA TYR A 92 15.74 -43.49 33.00
C TYR A 92 15.80 -43.44 31.46
N GLN A 93 14.67 -43.32 30.77
CA GLN A 93 14.61 -43.20 29.31
C GLN A 93 15.06 -41.82 28.81
N ILE A 94 14.96 -40.79 29.66
CA ILE A 94 15.28 -39.38 29.33
C ILE A 94 16.64 -38.99 29.91
N GLY A 95 16.96 -39.45 31.12
CA GLY A 95 18.29 -39.38 31.72
C GLY A 95 18.81 -37.97 31.94
N ILE A 96 18.00 -37.09 32.55
CA ILE A 96 18.39 -35.73 32.97
C ILE A 96 18.24 -35.61 34.49
N PRO A 97 19.28 -35.98 35.27
CA PRO A 97 19.24 -35.94 36.74
C PRO A 97 19.44 -34.51 37.26
N LEU A 98 18.40 -33.68 37.16
CA LEU A 98 18.39 -32.34 37.75
C LEU A 98 17.86 -32.35 39.18
N THR A 99 18.58 -31.67 40.08
CA THR A 99 18.05 -31.31 41.40
C THR A 99 17.06 -30.14 41.29
N PHE A 100 16.18 -29.96 42.28
CA PHE A 100 15.23 -28.85 42.28
C PHE A 100 15.91 -27.47 42.27
N THR A 101 17.01 -27.30 43.00
CA THR A 101 17.80 -26.05 43.00
C THR A 101 18.44 -25.76 41.65
N GLN A 102 18.92 -26.79 40.95
CA GLN A 102 19.41 -26.65 39.57
C GLN A 102 18.28 -26.30 38.62
N TYR A 103 17.13 -26.98 38.69
CA TYR A 103 15.95 -26.69 37.86
C TYR A 103 15.45 -25.25 38.02
N LYS A 104 15.37 -24.73 39.26
CA LYS A 104 15.02 -23.32 39.52
C LYS A 104 16.03 -22.33 38.95
N ARG A 105 17.33 -22.63 39.01
CA ARG A 105 18.40 -21.79 38.42
C ARG A 105 18.48 -21.88 36.90
N LEU A 106 18.15 -23.04 36.33
CA LEU A 106 18.22 -23.29 34.89
C LEU A 106 17.12 -22.54 34.12
N THR A 107 15.95 -22.38 34.75
CA THR A 107 14.67 -22.00 34.13
C THR A 107 14.08 -23.08 33.21
N ILE A 108 12.78 -22.96 32.94
CA ILE A 108 12.02 -23.89 32.09
C ILE A 108 12.45 -23.78 30.63
N GLU A 109 12.77 -22.57 30.14
CA GLU A 109 13.15 -22.33 28.74
C GLU A 109 14.41 -23.12 28.35
N VAL A 110 15.46 -23.02 29.17
CA VAL A 110 16.73 -23.75 28.95
C VAL A 110 16.55 -25.26 29.12
N LEU A 111 15.60 -25.72 29.95
CA LEU A 111 15.24 -27.13 30.02
C LEU A 111 14.60 -27.60 28.70
N LEU A 112 13.66 -26.83 28.15
CA LEU A 112 13.02 -27.13 26.87
C LEU A 112 14.05 -27.15 25.73
N ASP A 113 14.97 -26.18 25.68
CA ASP A 113 16.07 -26.16 24.71
C ASP A 113 16.95 -27.42 24.79
N ARG A 114 17.27 -27.89 26.01
CA ARG A 114 18.02 -29.15 26.19
C ARG A 114 17.26 -30.38 25.72
N LEU A 115 15.95 -30.43 25.94
CA LEU A 115 15.08 -31.51 25.44
C LEU A 115 14.98 -31.48 23.92
N VAL A 116 14.85 -30.30 23.33
CA VAL A 116 14.82 -30.05 21.88
C VAL A 116 16.14 -30.47 21.22
N LEU A 117 17.29 -30.10 21.78
CA LEU A 117 18.61 -30.53 21.31
C LEU A 117 18.80 -32.06 21.41
N ARG A 118 18.25 -32.69 22.46
CA ARG A 118 18.16 -34.16 22.58
C ARG A 118 17.09 -34.82 21.70
N ARG A 119 16.34 -34.04 20.89
CA ARG A 119 15.27 -34.49 19.99
C ARG A 119 14.05 -35.10 20.71
N LEU A 120 13.88 -34.81 22.00
CA LEU A 120 12.77 -35.26 22.86
C LEU A 120 11.53 -34.35 22.69
N TYR A 121 11.18 -34.04 21.45
CA TYR A 121 10.10 -33.12 21.09
C TYR A 121 8.74 -33.45 21.76
N PRO A 122 8.26 -34.72 21.81
CA PRO A 122 6.97 -35.03 22.42
C PRO A 122 6.91 -34.72 23.92
N LEU A 123 8.03 -34.90 24.64
CA LEU A 123 8.11 -34.56 26.05
C LEU A 123 8.11 -33.04 26.24
N ALA A 124 8.89 -32.31 25.44
CA ALA A 124 8.97 -30.86 25.51
C ALA A 124 7.59 -30.21 25.25
N ILE A 125 6.85 -30.69 24.25
CA ILE A 125 5.48 -30.23 23.96
C ILE A 125 4.55 -30.49 25.16
N ARG A 126 4.53 -31.72 25.71
CA ARG A 126 3.70 -32.04 26.88
C ARG A 126 4.04 -31.22 28.12
N ILE A 127 5.30 -30.82 28.30
CA ILE A 127 5.72 -29.92 29.38
C ILE A 127 5.18 -28.50 29.14
N CYS A 128 5.26 -27.98 27.90
CA CYS A 128 4.69 -26.68 27.55
C CYS A 128 3.17 -26.62 27.76
N GLU A 129 2.44 -27.64 27.31
CA GLU A 129 0.99 -27.77 27.49
C GLU A 129 0.62 -27.84 28.98
N TYR A 130 1.34 -28.65 29.76
CA TYR A 130 1.09 -28.82 31.20
C TYR A 130 1.33 -27.53 31.99
N LEU A 131 2.42 -26.80 31.67
CA LEU A 131 2.75 -25.53 32.30
C LEU A 131 1.98 -24.34 31.71
N ARG A 132 1.16 -24.56 30.67
CA ARG A 132 0.40 -23.53 29.94
C ARG A 132 1.26 -22.35 29.50
N LEU A 133 2.44 -22.64 28.96
CA LEU A 133 3.32 -21.61 28.41
C LEU A 133 2.66 -20.94 27.17
N PRO A 134 2.92 -19.65 26.92
CA PRO A 134 2.43 -18.98 25.70
C PRO A 134 2.87 -19.73 24.44
N GLU A 135 1.96 -19.92 23.49
CA GLU A 135 2.17 -20.75 22.28
C GLU A 135 3.46 -20.39 21.53
N MET A 136 3.70 -19.07 21.35
CA MET A 136 4.89 -18.51 20.71
C MET A 136 6.22 -18.88 21.40
N GLN A 137 6.21 -19.02 22.73
CA GLN A 137 7.42 -19.34 23.52
C GLN A 137 7.57 -20.85 23.78
N GLY A 138 6.46 -21.58 23.79
CA GLY A 138 6.40 -23.02 24.01
C GLY A 138 6.31 -23.83 22.72
N VAL A 139 5.09 -24.23 22.35
CA VAL A 139 4.86 -25.26 21.33
C VAL A 139 5.33 -24.83 19.94
N SER A 140 5.02 -23.60 19.50
CA SER A 140 5.36 -23.10 18.16
C SER A 140 6.88 -23.05 17.94
N ARG A 141 7.65 -22.62 18.96
CA ARG A 141 9.13 -22.64 18.96
C ARG A 141 9.70 -24.06 18.85
N ILE A 142 9.15 -25.01 19.60
CA ILE A 142 9.58 -26.42 19.58
C ILE A 142 9.29 -27.05 18.21
N LEU A 143 8.14 -26.76 17.63
CA LEU A 143 7.73 -27.24 16.31
C LEU A 143 8.57 -26.65 15.18
N ALA A 144 8.92 -25.36 15.25
CA ALA A 144 9.85 -24.73 14.31
C ALA A 144 11.23 -25.41 14.34
N HIS A 145 11.79 -25.67 15.53
CA HIS A 145 13.06 -26.41 15.64
C HIS A 145 12.94 -27.86 15.12
N TRP A 146 11.82 -28.54 15.41
CA TRP A 146 11.55 -29.87 14.87
C TRP A 146 11.53 -29.87 13.33
N ALA A 147 10.88 -28.87 12.71
CA ALA A 147 10.83 -28.74 11.26
C ALA A 147 12.22 -28.42 10.67
N CYS A 148 12.97 -27.50 11.26
CA CYS A 148 14.36 -27.21 10.90
C CYS A 148 15.28 -28.44 11.01
N TYR A 149 15.05 -29.34 11.97
CA TYR A 149 15.73 -30.64 12.06
C TYR A 149 15.21 -31.64 11.01
N LYS A 150 13.90 -31.68 10.74
CA LYS A 150 13.28 -32.56 9.74
C LYS A 150 13.81 -32.31 8.34
N VAL A 151 13.93 -31.03 7.98
CA VAL A 151 14.51 -30.53 6.71
C VAL A 151 15.92 -31.08 6.44
N GLN A 152 16.74 -31.23 7.49
CA GLN A 152 18.12 -31.72 7.40
C GLN A 152 18.23 -33.22 7.08
N GLN A 153 17.13 -33.99 7.14
CA GLN A 153 17.12 -35.43 6.87
C GLN A 153 17.20 -35.72 5.36
N LYS A 154 18.41 -35.97 4.85
CA LYS A 154 18.68 -36.23 3.42
C LYS A 154 18.11 -37.56 2.91
N ASP A 155 17.76 -38.48 3.80
CA ASP A 155 17.36 -39.86 3.46
C ASP A 155 15.90 -39.98 2.95
N LYS A 156 15.18 -38.86 2.80
CA LYS A 156 13.75 -38.80 2.45
C LYS A 156 13.52 -37.81 1.33
N SER A 157 12.49 -38.05 0.50
CA SER A 157 12.16 -37.14 -0.60
C SER A 157 11.78 -35.74 -0.10
N ASP A 158 12.05 -34.72 -0.91
CA ASP A 158 11.66 -33.33 -0.61
C ASP A 158 10.13 -33.20 -0.45
N GLU A 159 9.35 -34.04 -1.15
CA GLU A 159 7.88 -34.01 -1.11
C GLU A 159 7.32 -34.56 0.21
N GLU A 160 7.80 -35.73 0.65
CA GLU A 160 7.42 -36.31 1.94
C GLU A 160 7.78 -35.39 3.11
N VAL A 161 8.95 -34.73 3.04
CA VAL A 161 9.39 -33.80 4.08
C VAL A 161 8.49 -32.56 4.10
N ALA A 162 8.19 -31.95 2.94
CA ALA A 162 7.28 -30.82 2.85
C ALA A 162 5.88 -31.16 3.36
N HIS A 163 5.31 -32.30 2.94
CA HIS A 163 3.98 -32.73 3.36
C HIS A 163 3.91 -33.05 4.86
N ALA A 164 4.90 -33.78 5.40
CA ALA A 164 4.95 -34.13 6.82
C ALA A 164 5.15 -32.90 7.73
N ILE A 165 5.86 -31.87 7.24
CA ILE A 165 5.97 -30.58 7.92
C ILE A 165 4.62 -29.87 7.87
N ASN A 166 3.99 -29.74 6.70
CA ASN A 166 2.71 -29.04 6.57
C ASN A 166 1.59 -29.69 7.39
N GLN A 167 1.51 -31.03 7.43
CA GLN A 167 0.54 -31.77 8.25
C GLN A 167 0.71 -31.57 9.77
N LYS A 168 1.86 -31.03 10.21
CA LYS A 168 2.14 -30.78 11.63
C LYS A 168 2.18 -29.30 12.01
N LEU A 169 2.41 -28.41 11.05
CA LEU A 169 2.49 -26.97 11.28
C LEU A 169 1.27 -26.19 10.76
N GLY A 170 0.52 -26.73 9.80
CA GLY A 170 -0.53 -26.00 9.08
C GLY A 170 -1.68 -25.50 9.97
N ASP A 171 -1.97 -26.22 11.06
CA ASP A 171 -3.00 -25.84 12.03
C ASP A 171 -2.45 -24.97 13.19
N THR A 172 -1.13 -24.77 13.28
CA THR A 172 -0.51 -24.09 14.43
C THR A 172 -0.19 -22.62 14.12
N PRO A 173 -0.80 -21.64 14.82
CA PRO A 173 -0.57 -20.23 14.57
C PRO A 173 0.85 -19.78 14.99
N GLY A 174 1.36 -18.76 14.27
CA GLY A 174 2.58 -18.05 14.64
C GLY A 174 3.91 -18.68 14.18
N ILE A 175 3.88 -19.78 13.42
CA ILE A 175 5.09 -20.37 12.83
C ILE A 175 5.34 -19.78 11.44
N SER A 176 6.55 -19.25 11.20
CA SER A 176 6.95 -18.80 9.87
C SER A 176 7.59 -19.96 9.09
N TYR A 177 7.02 -20.28 7.93
CA TYR A 177 7.60 -21.25 7.00
C TYR A 177 8.83 -20.66 6.30
N SER A 178 8.96 -19.32 6.21
CA SER A 178 10.15 -18.64 5.66
C SER A 178 11.45 -19.04 6.38
N GLU A 179 11.47 -19.12 7.71
CA GLU A 179 12.64 -19.55 8.49
C GLU A 179 13.02 -21.01 8.19
N ILE A 180 12.01 -21.88 8.10
CA ILE A 180 12.18 -23.33 7.84
C ILE A 180 12.69 -23.54 6.40
N ALA A 181 12.15 -22.78 5.44
CA ALA A 181 12.59 -22.77 4.05
C ALA A 181 14.02 -22.21 3.90
N ALA A 182 14.37 -21.16 4.65
CA ALA A 182 15.74 -20.63 4.68
C ALA A 182 16.71 -21.71 5.18
N ARG A 183 16.33 -22.46 6.21
CA ARG A 183 17.13 -23.59 6.69
C ARG A 183 17.23 -24.72 5.67
N ALA A 184 16.19 -24.97 4.87
CA ALA A 184 16.23 -25.94 3.76
C ALA A 184 17.20 -25.52 2.66
N TYR A 185 17.21 -24.23 2.31
CA TYR A 185 18.15 -23.66 1.36
C TYR A 185 19.61 -23.75 1.85
N ASP A 186 19.88 -23.40 3.11
CA ASP A 186 21.21 -23.52 3.71
C ASP A 186 21.72 -24.98 3.74
N CYS A 187 20.81 -25.96 3.72
CA CYS A 187 21.13 -27.39 3.64
C CYS A 187 21.31 -27.90 2.20
N GLY A 188 21.19 -27.02 1.20
CA GLY A 188 21.29 -27.32 -0.23
C GLY A 188 20.02 -27.88 -0.89
N ARG A 189 18.87 -27.89 -0.18
CA ARG A 189 17.59 -28.45 -0.67
C ARG A 189 16.71 -27.35 -1.24
N THR A 190 17.04 -26.88 -2.44
CA THR A 190 16.36 -25.75 -3.09
C THR A 190 14.89 -26.02 -3.37
N GLU A 191 14.53 -27.23 -3.81
CA GLU A 191 13.15 -27.55 -4.19
C GLU A 191 12.25 -27.73 -2.96
N LEU A 192 12.75 -28.40 -1.89
CA LEU A 192 12.10 -28.39 -0.58
C LEU A 192 11.87 -26.96 -0.06
N ALA A 193 12.85 -26.07 -0.18
CA ALA A 193 12.71 -24.68 0.27
C ALA A 193 11.60 -23.93 -0.51
N ILE A 194 11.49 -24.13 -1.82
CA ILE A 194 10.40 -23.55 -2.64
C ILE A 194 9.04 -24.10 -2.18
N LYS A 195 8.91 -25.43 -2.03
CA LYS A 195 7.65 -26.07 -1.60
C LYS A 195 7.24 -25.67 -0.18
N LEU A 196 8.20 -25.41 0.71
CA LEU A 196 7.90 -24.89 2.05
C LEU A 196 7.43 -23.44 2.02
N LEU A 197 7.98 -22.61 1.12
CA LEU A 197 7.51 -21.23 0.92
C LEU A 197 6.09 -21.13 0.38
N GLU A 198 5.62 -22.11 -0.41
CA GLU A 198 4.24 -22.13 -0.92
C GLU A 198 3.19 -22.20 0.21
N TYR A 199 3.55 -22.69 1.40
CA TYR A 199 2.69 -22.70 2.58
C TYR A 199 2.79 -21.44 3.45
N GLU A 200 3.74 -20.54 3.21
CA GLU A 200 3.86 -19.28 3.94
C GLU A 200 2.74 -18.30 3.50
N PRO A 201 1.82 -17.89 4.38
CA PRO A 201 0.75 -16.95 3.98
C PRO A 201 1.25 -15.53 3.71
N ARG A 202 2.47 -15.17 4.17
CA ARG A 202 3.02 -13.81 4.03
C ARG A 202 3.91 -13.70 2.79
N SER A 203 3.37 -13.15 1.72
CA SER A 203 4.11 -12.83 0.48
C SER A 203 5.39 -11.99 0.73
N GLY A 204 5.33 -11.04 1.66
CA GLY A 204 6.46 -10.21 2.07
C GLY A 204 7.65 -10.98 2.67
N GLU A 205 7.41 -12.17 3.23
CA GLU A 205 8.46 -13.08 3.73
C GLU A 205 8.93 -14.06 2.63
N GLN A 206 8.01 -14.48 1.73
CA GLN A 206 8.34 -15.34 0.60
C GLN A 206 9.33 -14.68 -0.37
N VAL A 207 9.03 -13.47 -0.82
CA VAL A 207 9.72 -12.82 -1.94
C VAL A 207 11.22 -12.55 -1.66
N PRO A 208 11.63 -12.01 -0.50
CA PRO A 208 13.04 -11.84 -0.17
C PRO A 208 13.83 -13.14 -0.18
N LEU A 209 13.24 -14.24 0.31
CA LEU A 209 13.91 -15.55 0.29
C LEU A 209 14.01 -16.10 -1.14
N LEU A 210 12.98 -15.95 -1.98
CA LEU A 210 13.04 -16.34 -3.40
C LEU A 210 14.11 -15.55 -4.18
N LEU A 211 14.31 -14.26 -3.85
CA LEU A 211 15.41 -13.47 -4.40
C LEU A 211 16.78 -14.00 -3.94
N LYS A 212 16.97 -14.27 -2.64
CA LYS A 212 18.21 -14.89 -2.09
C LYS A 212 18.51 -16.24 -2.78
N MET A 213 17.48 -17.01 -3.11
CA MET A 213 17.57 -18.30 -3.82
C MET A 213 17.80 -18.16 -5.34
N LYS A 214 17.96 -16.94 -5.87
CA LYS A 214 18.08 -16.63 -7.32
C LYS A 214 16.89 -17.14 -8.16
N ARG A 215 15.72 -17.33 -7.55
CA ARG A 215 14.47 -17.71 -8.22
C ARG A 215 13.69 -16.48 -8.69
N SER A 216 14.39 -15.56 -9.34
CA SER A 216 13.94 -14.24 -9.82
C SER A 216 12.56 -14.19 -10.49
N LYS A 217 12.27 -15.15 -11.38
CA LYS A 217 10.97 -15.21 -12.09
C LYS A 217 9.80 -15.58 -11.16
N LEU A 218 10.05 -16.47 -10.21
CA LEU A 218 9.06 -16.91 -9.20
C LEU A 218 8.84 -15.82 -8.13
N ALA A 219 9.91 -15.12 -7.74
CA ALA A 219 9.82 -13.95 -6.87
C ALA A 219 8.91 -12.87 -7.48
N LEU A 220 9.06 -12.61 -8.78
CA LEU A 220 8.23 -11.64 -9.50
C LEU A 220 6.76 -12.09 -9.62
N SER A 221 6.49 -13.36 -9.93
CA SER A 221 5.11 -13.84 -9.99
C SER A 221 4.43 -13.79 -8.61
N LYS A 222 5.13 -14.20 -7.53
CA LYS A 222 4.60 -14.12 -6.16
C LYS A 222 4.39 -12.69 -5.67
N ALA A 223 5.24 -11.74 -6.06
CA ALA A 223 5.02 -10.32 -5.80
C ALA A 223 3.76 -9.80 -6.53
N ILE A 224 3.53 -10.20 -7.78
CA ILE A 224 2.30 -9.83 -8.54
C ILE A 224 1.06 -10.49 -7.92
N GLU A 225 1.11 -11.78 -7.56
CA GLU A 225 0.03 -12.52 -6.91
C GLU A 225 -0.39 -11.89 -5.57
N SER A 226 0.54 -11.24 -4.86
CA SER A 226 0.25 -10.55 -3.60
C SER A 226 -0.54 -9.24 -3.74
N GLY A 227 -0.55 -8.64 -4.93
CA GLY A 227 -1.13 -7.32 -5.18
C GLY A 227 -0.37 -6.14 -4.56
N ASP A 228 0.74 -6.38 -3.84
CA ASP A 228 1.54 -5.32 -3.23
C ASP A 228 2.48 -4.67 -4.27
N THR A 229 2.20 -3.41 -4.62
CA THR A 229 3.01 -2.64 -5.57
C THR A 229 4.43 -2.40 -5.09
N ASP A 230 4.66 -2.23 -3.79
CA ASP A 230 5.99 -1.96 -3.23
C ASP A 230 6.87 -3.22 -3.28
N LEU A 231 6.25 -4.39 -3.03
CA LEU A 231 6.91 -5.68 -3.20
C LEU A 231 7.27 -5.95 -4.67
N VAL A 232 6.38 -5.59 -5.62
CA VAL A 232 6.69 -5.66 -7.06
C VAL A 232 7.82 -4.69 -7.43
N TYR A 233 7.82 -3.45 -6.94
CA TYR A 233 8.92 -2.51 -7.19
C TYR A 233 10.25 -3.02 -6.61
N THR A 234 10.24 -3.58 -5.40
CA THR A 234 11.40 -4.19 -4.75
C THR A 234 12.01 -5.28 -5.63
N VAL A 235 11.20 -6.20 -6.15
CA VAL A 235 11.67 -7.23 -7.09
C VAL A 235 12.20 -6.60 -8.37
N VAL A 236 11.44 -5.72 -9.04
CA VAL A 236 11.83 -5.15 -10.34
C VAL A 236 13.13 -4.35 -10.24
N LEU A 237 13.34 -3.59 -9.16
CA LEU A 237 14.60 -2.86 -8.93
C LEU A 237 15.77 -3.81 -8.62
N HIS A 238 15.55 -4.88 -7.87
CA HIS A 238 16.56 -5.94 -7.67
C HIS A 238 16.95 -6.60 -9.00
N LEU A 239 15.96 -6.95 -9.84
CA LEU A 239 16.20 -7.55 -11.16
C LEU A 239 16.97 -6.61 -12.10
N LYS A 240 16.72 -5.30 -12.03
CA LYS A 240 17.44 -4.29 -12.83
C LYS A 240 18.93 -4.23 -12.48
N ASN A 241 19.29 -4.47 -11.21
CA ASN A 241 20.67 -4.42 -10.75
C ASN A 241 21.44 -5.73 -11.00
N GLU A 242 20.76 -6.89 -10.96
CA GLU A 242 21.40 -8.20 -11.19
C GLU A 242 21.40 -8.67 -12.65
N LEU A 243 20.38 -8.32 -13.43
CA LEU A 243 20.24 -8.79 -14.81
C LEU A 243 20.87 -7.82 -15.81
N ASN A 244 21.36 -8.35 -16.94
CA ASN A 244 21.69 -7.50 -18.06
C ASN A 244 20.41 -6.87 -18.66
N ARG A 245 20.54 -5.69 -19.27
CA ARG A 245 19.40 -4.91 -19.76
C ARG A 245 18.48 -5.69 -20.72
N GLY A 246 19.02 -6.60 -21.54
CA GLY A 246 18.23 -7.43 -22.44
C GLY A 246 17.40 -8.51 -21.72
N THR A 247 18.01 -9.27 -20.80
CA THR A 247 17.31 -10.31 -20.03
C THR A 247 16.32 -9.71 -19.03
N PHE A 248 16.61 -8.52 -18.50
CA PHE A 248 15.68 -7.73 -17.70
C PHE A 248 14.40 -7.41 -18.47
N PHE A 249 14.50 -6.77 -19.64
CA PHE A 249 13.32 -6.42 -20.45
C PHE A 249 12.56 -7.66 -20.95
N MET A 250 13.25 -8.71 -21.39
CA MET A 250 12.63 -9.99 -21.74
C MET A 250 11.86 -10.60 -20.55
N THR A 251 12.35 -10.43 -19.32
CA THR A 251 11.62 -10.92 -18.12
C THR A 251 10.37 -10.07 -17.84
N LEU A 252 10.45 -8.74 -18.01
CA LEU A 252 9.30 -7.84 -17.84
C LEU A 252 8.24 -7.99 -18.94
N GLN A 253 8.62 -8.21 -20.21
CA GLN A 253 7.67 -8.41 -21.31
C GLN A 253 6.79 -9.65 -21.11
N ASN A 254 7.31 -10.69 -20.44
CA ASN A 254 6.54 -11.86 -20.03
C ASN A 254 5.59 -11.61 -18.83
N GLN A 255 5.62 -10.42 -18.21
CA GLN A 255 4.85 -10.07 -17.01
C GLN A 255 4.25 -8.65 -17.13
N PRO A 256 3.09 -8.48 -17.81
CA PRO A 256 2.58 -7.18 -18.21
C PRO A 256 2.27 -6.24 -17.03
N VAL A 257 1.90 -6.78 -15.86
CA VAL A 257 1.69 -5.99 -14.64
C VAL A 257 2.99 -5.35 -14.17
N ALA A 258 4.09 -6.11 -14.09
CA ALA A 258 5.40 -5.59 -13.73
C ALA A 258 5.92 -4.56 -14.75
N LEU A 259 5.70 -4.80 -16.05
CA LEU A 259 6.06 -3.85 -17.10
C LEU A 259 5.27 -2.53 -16.98
N SER A 260 3.97 -2.59 -16.65
CA SER A 260 3.14 -1.39 -16.48
C SER A 260 3.60 -0.53 -15.29
N LEU A 261 3.91 -1.16 -14.15
CA LEU A 261 4.46 -0.49 -12.96
C LEU A 261 5.87 0.07 -13.24
N TYR A 262 6.72 -0.67 -13.96
CA TYR A 262 8.05 -0.19 -14.34
C TYR A 262 7.98 1.02 -15.31
N ARG A 263 7.06 1.02 -16.28
CA ARG A 263 6.80 2.20 -17.13
C ARG A 263 6.36 3.41 -16.31
N GLN A 264 5.51 3.23 -15.28
CA GLN A 264 5.13 4.30 -14.36
C GLN A 264 6.33 4.83 -13.57
N PHE A 265 7.20 3.96 -13.05
CA PHE A 265 8.45 4.36 -12.40
C PHE A 265 9.36 5.17 -13.34
N CYS A 266 9.57 4.70 -14.58
CA CYS A 266 10.37 5.41 -15.57
C CYS A 266 9.78 6.78 -15.98
N LYS A 267 8.45 6.97 -15.98
CA LYS A 267 7.82 8.29 -16.21
C LYS A 267 8.27 9.35 -15.20
N HIS A 268 8.58 8.96 -13.96
CA HIS A 268 9.03 9.88 -12.91
C HIS A 268 10.56 10.00 -12.83
N GLN A 269 11.30 8.89 -12.92
CA GLN A 269 12.75 8.86 -12.63
C GLN A 269 13.63 8.78 -13.89
N GLU A 270 13.21 8.09 -14.95
CA GLU A 270 14.08 7.69 -16.07
C GLU A 270 13.43 7.85 -17.44
N ARG A 271 13.42 9.09 -17.94
CA ARG A 271 12.77 9.45 -19.21
C ARG A 271 13.40 8.81 -20.44
N GLU A 272 14.72 8.68 -20.51
CA GLU A 272 15.38 8.02 -21.66
C GLU A 272 15.12 6.49 -21.67
N THR A 273 15.14 5.83 -20.50
CA THR A 273 14.75 4.41 -20.38
C THR A 273 13.30 4.19 -20.85
N LEU A 274 12.39 5.13 -20.57
CA LEU A 274 11.01 5.08 -21.05
C LEU A 274 10.90 5.19 -22.57
N LYS A 275 11.66 6.11 -23.18
CA LYS A 275 11.73 6.28 -24.64
C LYS A 275 12.27 5.00 -25.32
N ASP A 276 13.29 4.38 -24.75
CA ASP A 276 13.82 3.11 -25.25
C ASP A 276 12.75 1.99 -25.21
N LEU A 277 12.00 1.89 -24.11
CA LEU A 277 10.89 0.95 -23.98
C LEU A 277 9.82 1.17 -25.06
N TYR A 278 9.40 2.41 -25.30
CA TYR A 278 8.42 2.71 -26.34
C TYR A 278 8.92 2.39 -27.76
N ASN A 279 10.22 2.49 -28.02
CA ASN A 279 10.82 2.05 -29.28
C ASN A 279 10.91 0.52 -29.40
N GLN A 280 11.18 -0.20 -28.30
CA GLN A 280 11.28 -1.67 -28.31
C GLN A 280 9.92 -2.36 -28.42
N ASP A 281 8.88 -1.77 -27.83
CA ASP A 281 7.52 -2.31 -27.84
C ASP A 281 6.68 -1.81 -29.05
N ASP A 282 7.31 -1.17 -30.05
CA ASP A 282 6.68 -0.49 -31.21
C ASP A 282 5.50 0.44 -30.85
N ASN A 283 5.49 1.00 -29.63
CA ASN A 283 4.44 1.88 -29.15
C ASN A 283 4.65 3.32 -29.63
N HIS A 284 4.50 3.51 -30.93
CA HIS A 284 4.71 4.79 -31.60
C HIS A 284 3.75 5.90 -31.10
N GLN A 285 2.57 5.55 -30.58
CA GLN A 285 1.61 6.49 -30.00
C GLN A 285 2.17 7.15 -28.74
N GLU A 286 2.67 6.35 -27.78
CA GLU A 286 3.28 6.88 -26.56
C GLU A 286 4.65 7.54 -26.83
N LEU A 287 5.39 7.07 -27.84
CA LEU A 287 6.61 7.74 -28.31
C LEU A 287 6.32 9.15 -28.85
N GLY A 288 5.23 9.33 -29.61
CA GLY A 288 4.75 10.65 -30.02
C GLY A 288 4.42 11.54 -28.82
N ASN A 289 3.67 11.02 -27.85
CA ASN A 289 3.33 11.73 -26.61
C ASN A 289 4.58 12.17 -25.83
N PHE A 290 5.59 11.29 -25.75
CA PHE A 290 6.88 11.60 -25.14
C PHE A 290 7.60 12.76 -25.84
N HIS A 291 7.67 12.74 -27.18
CA HIS A 291 8.31 13.79 -27.96
C HIS A 291 7.57 15.14 -27.88
N VAL A 292 6.23 15.13 -27.82
CA VAL A 292 5.47 16.36 -27.53
C VAL A 292 5.84 16.90 -26.15
N HIS A 293 5.85 16.07 -25.11
CA HIS A 293 6.18 16.53 -23.76
C HIS A 293 7.62 17.05 -23.64
N SER A 294 8.59 16.39 -24.26
CA SER A 294 9.99 16.86 -24.26
C SER A 294 10.18 18.16 -25.04
N SER A 295 9.39 18.40 -26.10
CA SER A 295 9.44 19.66 -26.87
C SER A 295 9.13 20.91 -26.03
N TYR A 296 8.32 20.78 -24.97
CA TYR A 296 8.01 21.89 -24.06
C TYR A 296 9.08 22.11 -22.98
N ALA A 297 9.96 21.13 -22.74
CA ALA A 297 11.15 21.32 -21.90
C ALA A 297 12.28 22.05 -22.65
N GLU A 298 12.26 22.07 -23.98
CA GLU A 298 13.22 22.81 -24.81
C GLU A 298 13.03 24.33 -24.71
N LYS A 299 14.16 25.04 -24.59
CA LYS A 299 14.21 26.51 -24.51
C LYS A 299 14.33 27.20 -25.87
N ARG A 300 14.77 26.48 -26.92
CA ARG A 300 14.96 27.01 -28.27
C ARG A 300 13.82 26.59 -29.19
N ILE A 301 13.33 27.51 -30.00
CA ILE A 301 12.24 27.25 -30.95
C ILE A 301 12.66 26.21 -31.99
N GLU A 302 13.90 26.23 -32.49
CA GLU A 302 14.36 25.18 -33.43
C GLU A 302 14.37 23.79 -32.79
N GLY A 303 14.78 23.70 -31.52
CA GLY A 303 14.78 22.45 -30.74
C GLY A 303 13.37 21.92 -30.50
N ARG A 304 12.45 22.78 -30.07
CA ARG A 304 11.02 22.46 -29.91
C ARG A 304 10.39 21.99 -31.23
N VAL A 305 10.66 22.68 -32.34
CA VAL A 305 10.18 22.29 -33.68
C VAL A 305 10.76 20.93 -34.10
N GLY A 306 12.04 20.67 -33.87
CA GLY A 306 12.65 19.36 -34.17
C GLY A 306 12.05 18.22 -33.34
N ALA A 307 11.79 18.45 -32.05
CA ALA A 307 11.13 17.47 -31.19
C ALA A 307 9.66 17.21 -31.62
N LEU A 308 8.91 18.25 -32.01
CA LEU A 308 7.57 18.10 -32.55
C LEU A 308 7.55 17.38 -33.92
N GLN A 309 8.57 17.58 -34.77
CA GLN A 309 8.70 16.82 -36.02
C GLN A 309 8.88 15.31 -35.74
N ASN A 310 9.74 14.95 -34.79
CA ASN A 310 9.90 13.56 -34.34
C ASN A 310 8.58 12.99 -33.76
N ALA A 311 7.78 13.81 -33.06
CA ALA A 311 6.46 13.42 -32.58
C ALA A 311 5.48 13.15 -33.74
N GLN A 312 5.45 14.03 -34.76
CA GLN A 312 4.62 13.87 -35.95
C GLN A 312 4.94 12.56 -36.68
N ASP A 313 6.23 12.28 -36.91
CA ASP A 313 6.69 11.06 -37.56
C ASP A 313 6.30 9.79 -36.76
N ALA A 314 6.36 9.86 -35.42
CA ALA A 314 5.89 8.79 -34.56
C ALA A 314 4.35 8.61 -34.63
N TYR A 315 3.56 9.68 -34.64
CA TYR A 315 2.11 9.59 -34.80
C TYR A 315 1.67 9.05 -36.17
N TYR A 316 2.41 9.35 -37.26
CA TYR A 316 2.16 8.72 -38.56
C TYR A 316 2.43 7.21 -38.53
N LYS A 317 3.54 6.77 -37.91
CA LYS A 317 3.80 5.33 -37.69
C LYS A 317 2.72 4.68 -36.82
N ALA A 318 2.18 5.40 -35.83
CA ALA A 318 1.05 4.99 -35.00
C ALA A 318 -0.31 4.99 -35.73
N LYS A 319 -0.37 5.47 -36.99
CA LYS A 319 -1.62 5.70 -37.76
C LYS A 319 -2.61 6.64 -37.07
N ASN A 320 -2.14 7.54 -36.22
CA ASN A 320 -2.96 8.54 -35.53
C ASN A 320 -2.95 9.86 -36.32
N GLU A 321 -3.78 9.92 -37.36
CA GLU A 321 -3.90 11.09 -38.25
C GLU A 321 -4.22 12.39 -37.49
N PHE A 322 -5.06 12.31 -36.46
CA PHE A 322 -5.45 13.47 -35.66
C PHE A 322 -4.25 14.06 -34.91
N ALA A 323 -3.50 13.25 -34.17
CA ALA A 323 -2.35 13.73 -33.41
C ALA A 323 -1.20 14.16 -34.33
N ALA A 324 -0.96 13.45 -35.44
CA ALA A 324 0.02 13.86 -36.45
C ALA A 324 -0.31 15.25 -37.01
N LYS A 325 -1.56 15.47 -37.42
CA LYS A 325 -2.01 16.76 -37.97
C LYS A 325 -2.06 17.89 -36.94
N ALA A 326 -2.50 17.60 -35.71
CA ALA A 326 -2.48 18.60 -34.63
C ALA A 326 -1.03 19.04 -34.30
N THR A 327 -0.07 18.11 -34.36
CA THR A 327 1.35 18.40 -34.20
C THR A 327 1.90 19.19 -35.39
N GLU A 328 1.53 18.85 -36.61
CA GLU A 328 1.87 19.59 -37.84
C GLU A 328 1.39 21.05 -37.77
N ASP A 329 0.14 21.26 -37.38
CA ASP A 329 -0.46 22.59 -37.26
C ASP A 329 0.17 23.37 -36.09
N GLN A 330 0.54 22.73 -34.98
CA GLN A 330 1.32 23.37 -33.91
C GLN A 330 2.72 23.80 -34.38
N VAL A 331 3.41 23.00 -35.20
CA VAL A 331 4.71 23.37 -35.81
C VAL A 331 4.56 24.58 -36.74
N LYS A 332 3.49 24.63 -37.55
CA LYS A 332 3.18 25.80 -38.39
C LYS A 332 2.93 27.05 -37.53
N LEU A 333 2.13 26.91 -36.48
CA LEU A 333 1.78 28.02 -35.58
C LEU A 333 3.02 28.61 -34.90
N LEU A 334 3.90 27.77 -34.33
CA LEU A 334 5.13 28.22 -33.68
C LEU A 334 6.08 28.96 -34.64
N ARG A 335 6.21 28.49 -35.88
CA ARG A 335 7.02 29.17 -36.91
C ARG A 335 6.42 30.54 -37.27
N LEU A 336 5.10 30.62 -37.44
CA LEU A 336 4.41 31.88 -37.74
C LEU A 336 4.49 32.87 -36.56
N GLN A 337 4.27 32.40 -35.33
CA GLN A 337 4.38 33.22 -34.12
C GLN A 337 5.78 33.79 -33.91
N ARG A 338 6.83 33.02 -34.22
CA ARG A 338 8.21 33.53 -34.22
C ARG A 338 8.38 34.71 -35.18
N HIS A 339 7.95 34.56 -36.43
CA HIS A 339 8.05 35.64 -37.41
C HIS A 339 7.17 36.84 -37.05
N LEU A 340 5.98 36.63 -36.47
CA LEU A 340 5.15 37.72 -35.94
C LEU A 340 5.83 38.46 -34.78
N GLN A 341 6.55 37.75 -33.92
CA GLN A 341 7.32 38.34 -32.82
C GLN A 341 8.56 39.10 -33.31
N GLU A 342 9.25 38.60 -34.35
CA GLU A 342 10.34 39.28 -35.04
C GLU A 342 9.86 40.55 -35.77
N ASP A 343 8.69 40.51 -36.42
CA ASP A 343 8.11 41.63 -37.18
C ASP A 343 7.48 42.73 -36.32
N LEU A 344 6.83 42.36 -35.21
CA LEU A 344 5.95 43.26 -34.42
C LEU A 344 6.51 43.63 -33.04
N ASP A 345 7.70 43.13 -32.71
CA ASP A 345 8.40 43.31 -31.42
C ASP A 345 7.49 43.06 -30.19
N LYS A 346 6.71 41.98 -30.25
CA LYS A 346 5.72 41.59 -29.24
C LYS A 346 5.73 40.09 -28.98
N PRO A 347 5.46 39.64 -27.74
CA PRO A 347 5.41 38.21 -27.41
C PRO A 347 4.19 37.54 -28.07
N TYR A 348 4.43 36.81 -29.16
CA TYR A 348 3.42 36.04 -29.88
C TYR A 348 3.58 34.52 -29.73
N VAL A 349 4.77 34.05 -29.33
CA VAL A 349 5.08 32.62 -29.15
C VAL A 349 4.31 32.02 -27.95
N ASP A 350 3.92 30.76 -28.07
CA ASP A 350 3.18 29.95 -27.08
C ASP A 350 1.74 30.44 -26.77
N LEU A 351 1.26 31.48 -27.44
CA LEU A 351 -0.16 31.82 -27.47
C LEU A 351 -0.98 30.73 -28.18
N SER A 352 -2.26 30.58 -27.84
CA SER A 352 -3.15 29.74 -28.66
C SER A 352 -3.39 30.40 -30.02
N LEU A 353 -3.85 29.64 -31.02
CA LEU A 353 -4.31 30.20 -32.30
C LEU A 353 -5.41 31.25 -32.11
N HIS A 354 -6.28 31.09 -31.10
CA HIS A 354 -7.33 32.05 -30.77
C HIS A 354 -6.72 33.38 -30.32
N ASP A 355 -5.81 33.33 -29.35
CA ASP A 355 -5.21 34.52 -28.75
C ASP A 355 -4.27 35.23 -29.73
N THR A 356 -3.56 34.46 -30.56
CA THR A 356 -2.74 34.98 -31.66
C THR A 356 -3.57 35.82 -32.64
N VAL A 357 -4.73 35.30 -33.08
CA VAL A 357 -5.64 36.02 -33.99
C VAL A 357 -6.32 37.19 -33.29
N SER A 358 -6.66 37.06 -32.01
CA SER A 358 -7.26 38.14 -31.21
C SER A 358 -6.29 39.32 -31.06
N ASN A 359 -5.06 39.07 -30.63
CA ASN A 359 -4.02 40.08 -30.46
C ASN A 359 -3.67 40.78 -31.78
N LEU A 360 -3.60 40.06 -32.91
CA LEU A 360 -3.43 40.67 -34.23
C LEU A 360 -4.58 41.61 -34.62
N ILE A 361 -5.82 41.35 -34.17
CA ILE A 361 -6.97 42.23 -34.42
C ILE A 361 -6.94 43.44 -33.49
N LEU A 362 -6.59 43.26 -32.21
CA LEU A 362 -6.37 44.36 -31.25
C LEU A 362 -5.27 45.31 -31.73
N ASP A 363 -4.18 44.76 -32.27
CA ASP A 363 -3.07 45.51 -32.88
C ASP A 363 -3.43 46.17 -34.23
N GLY A 364 -4.51 45.74 -34.89
CA GLY A 364 -4.98 46.31 -36.16
C GLY A 364 -4.45 45.62 -37.43
N HIS A 365 -3.73 44.50 -37.28
CA HIS A 365 -3.20 43.70 -38.38
C HIS A 365 -4.26 42.76 -38.98
N HIS A 366 -5.44 43.29 -39.31
CA HIS A 366 -6.60 42.52 -39.75
C HIS A 366 -6.32 41.60 -40.96
N LYS A 367 -5.45 42.01 -41.89
CA LYS A 367 -5.02 41.18 -43.03
C LYS A 367 -4.25 39.91 -42.60
N ARG A 368 -3.36 40.02 -41.61
CA ARG A 368 -2.61 38.88 -41.04
C ARG A 368 -3.56 37.94 -40.27
N ALA A 369 -4.52 38.51 -39.53
CA ALA A 369 -5.56 37.75 -38.84
C ALA A 369 -6.49 36.99 -39.81
N GLU A 370 -6.84 37.58 -40.95
CA GLU A 370 -7.61 36.90 -42.01
C GLU A 370 -6.81 35.81 -42.75
N GLN A 371 -5.50 35.98 -42.89
CA GLN A 371 -4.61 34.94 -43.42
C GLN A 371 -4.60 33.71 -42.50
N LEU A 372 -4.33 33.90 -41.20
CA LEU A 372 -4.36 32.81 -40.21
C LEU A 372 -5.71 32.07 -40.16
N TYR A 373 -6.83 32.79 -40.29
CA TYR A 373 -8.17 32.19 -40.39
C TYR A 373 -8.29 31.21 -41.57
N ARG A 374 -7.73 31.55 -42.73
CA ARG A 374 -7.74 30.69 -43.94
C ARG A 374 -6.76 29.53 -43.80
N ASP A 375 -5.52 29.81 -43.36
CA ASP A 375 -4.43 28.84 -43.30
C ASP A 375 -4.74 27.70 -42.31
N PHE A 376 -5.28 28.04 -41.13
CA PHE A 376 -5.69 27.08 -40.10
C PHE A 376 -7.15 26.62 -40.21
N LYS A 377 -7.90 27.09 -41.22
CA LYS A 377 -9.30 26.72 -41.49
C LYS A 377 -10.20 26.86 -40.25
N ILE A 378 -10.06 27.97 -39.53
CA ILE A 378 -10.83 28.22 -38.29
C ILE A 378 -12.32 28.26 -38.64
N PRO A 379 -13.20 27.52 -37.93
CA PRO A 379 -14.63 27.50 -38.24
C PRO A 379 -15.24 28.90 -38.23
N ASP A 380 -15.97 29.27 -39.29
CA ASP A 380 -16.55 30.60 -39.49
C ASP A 380 -17.27 31.14 -38.24
N LYS A 381 -18.12 30.32 -37.61
CA LYS A 381 -18.84 30.67 -36.38
C LYS A 381 -17.91 31.13 -35.25
N ARG A 382 -16.74 30.50 -35.10
CA ARG A 382 -15.73 30.84 -34.08
C ARG A 382 -14.93 32.08 -34.48
N TYR A 383 -14.57 32.21 -35.75
CA TYR A 383 -13.85 33.40 -36.25
C TYR A 383 -14.71 34.67 -36.13
N TRP A 384 -16.01 34.59 -36.42
CA TRP A 384 -16.93 35.71 -36.29
C TRP A 384 -17.06 36.20 -34.84
N TRP A 385 -17.22 35.29 -33.88
CA TRP A 385 -17.21 35.66 -32.45
C TRP A 385 -15.89 36.32 -32.05
N LEU A 386 -14.75 35.72 -32.42
CA LEU A 386 -13.41 36.23 -32.11
C LEU A 386 -13.21 37.65 -32.68
N LYS A 387 -13.48 37.84 -33.98
CA LYS A 387 -13.29 39.13 -34.67
C LYS A 387 -14.21 40.22 -34.12
N LEU A 388 -15.47 39.91 -33.80
CA LEU A 388 -16.38 40.89 -33.21
C LEU A 388 -15.96 41.28 -31.79
N SER A 389 -15.61 40.32 -30.93
CA SER A 389 -15.13 40.62 -29.57
C SER A 389 -13.85 41.47 -29.62
N ALA A 390 -12.85 41.09 -30.41
CA ALA A 390 -11.59 41.84 -30.50
C ALA A 390 -11.79 43.26 -31.10
N LEU A 391 -12.63 43.42 -32.13
CA LEU A 391 -12.97 44.76 -32.66
C LEU A 391 -13.76 45.61 -31.65
N ALA A 392 -14.65 45.01 -30.85
CA ALA A 392 -15.37 45.70 -29.78
C ALA A 392 -14.43 46.19 -28.67
N THR A 393 -13.52 45.32 -28.18
CA THR A 393 -12.53 45.67 -27.16
C THR A 393 -11.55 46.74 -27.63
N ARG A 394 -11.19 46.75 -28.93
CA ARG A 394 -10.38 47.80 -29.57
C ARG A 394 -11.15 49.11 -29.81
N GLY A 395 -12.48 49.06 -29.91
CA GLY A 395 -13.33 50.19 -30.31
C GLY A 395 -13.28 50.53 -31.80
N ASP A 396 -12.88 49.58 -32.66
CA ASP A 396 -12.70 49.80 -34.11
C ASP A 396 -14.03 49.62 -34.86
N TRP A 397 -14.92 50.60 -34.70
CA TRP A 397 -16.28 50.58 -35.24
C TRP A 397 -16.33 50.58 -36.77
N GLU A 398 -15.31 51.15 -37.44
CA GLU A 398 -15.27 51.24 -38.90
C GLU A 398 -15.00 49.87 -39.54
N GLU A 399 -14.01 49.13 -39.04
CA GLU A 399 -13.75 47.77 -39.50
C GLU A 399 -14.85 46.80 -39.06
N MET A 400 -15.54 47.04 -37.94
CA MET A 400 -16.74 46.30 -37.56
C MET A 400 -17.90 46.50 -38.55
N GLU A 401 -18.18 47.74 -38.95
CA GLU A 401 -19.23 48.05 -39.92
C GLU A 401 -18.90 47.46 -41.30
N LYS A 402 -17.65 47.56 -41.77
CA LYS A 402 -17.17 46.89 -42.99
C LYS A 402 -17.34 45.37 -42.89
N PHE A 403 -16.97 44.77 -41.76
CA PHE A 403 -17.09 43.32 -41.56
C PHE A 403 -18.55 42.84 -41.61
N SER A 404 -19.49 43.58 -41.01
CA SER A 404 -20.93 43.23 -41.06
C SER A 404 -21.52 43.23 -42.48
N LYS A 405 -20.95 44.02 -43.40
CA LYS A 405 -21.39 44.13 -44.79
C LYS A 405 -20.75 43.07 -45.70
N SER A 406 -19.73 42.35 -45.21
CA SER A 406 -18.89 41.46 -46.04
C SER A 406 -19.55 40.13 -46.41
N LYS A 407 -20.25 39.49 -45.48
CA LYS A 407 -20.92 38.18 -45.64
C LYS A 407 -22.12 38.09 -44.68
N LYS A 408 -23.06 37.19 -44.95
CA LYS A 408 -24.14 36.88 -43.99
C LYS A 408 -23.55 36.25 -42.72
N SER A 409 -23.85 36.82 -41.55
CA SER A 409 -23.35 36.35 -40.25
C SER A 409 -23.77 34.90 -39.95
N PRO A 410 -22.83 33.95 -39.72
CA PRO A 410 -23.11 32.59 -39.29
C PRO A 410 -23.50 32.48 -37.80
N ILE A 411 -23.45 33.60 -37.07
CA ILE A 411 -23.90 33.70 -35.66
C ILE A 411 -25.22 34.50 -35.52
N GLY A 412 -25.77 35.01 -36.63
CA GLY A 412 -26.87 35.97 -36.63
C GLY A 412 -26.44 37.40 -36.28
N TYR A 413 -27.40 38.32 -36.19
CA TYR A 413 -27.21 39.73 -35.82
C TYR A 413 -27.96 40.09 -34.52
N LEU A 414 -28.16 39.12 -33.62
CA LEU A 414 -28.93 39.31 -32.39
C LEU A 414 -28.20 40.25 -31.42
N VAL A 415 -28.70 41.49 -31.32
CA VAL A 415 -28.32 42.48 -30.31
C VAL A 415 -28.71 41.96 -28.93
N ARG A 416 -27.71 41.61 -28.11
CA ARG A 416 -27.94 41.12 -26.75
C ARG A 416 -27.91 42.29 -25.75
N ALA A 417 -29.03 43.00 -25.63
CA ALA A 417 -29.19 44.02 -24.61
C ALA A 417 -29.15 43.40 -23.19
N ALA A 418 -28.01 43.54 -22.51
CA ALA A 418 -27.80 43.10 -21.14
C ALA A 418 -27.50 44.31 -20.25
N GLY A 419 -28.52 44.83 -19.56
CA GLY A 419 -28.34 45.96 -18.65
C GLY A 419 -27.73 45.52 -17.32
N SER A 420 -26.56 46.05 -16.95
CA SER A 420 -26.12 46.13 -15.54
C SER A 420 -24.86 46.98 -15.33
N ARG A 421 -25.02 48.29 -15.06
CA ARG A 421 -24.26 49.08 -14.06
C ARG A 421 -24.64 50.58 -14.14
N GLY A 422 -24.94 51.16 -12.98
CA GLY A 422 -24.65 52.57 -12.72
C GLY A 422 -25.69 53.62 -13.11
N ARG A 423 -26.80 53.69 -12.35
CA ARG A 423 -27.25 54.94 -11.71
C ARG A 423 -28.37 54.67 -10.70
N GLU A 424 -27.99 54.55 -9.43
CA GLU A 424 -28.92 54.70 -8.32
C GLU A 424 -29.42 56.15 -8.28
N ARG A 425 -30.74 56.34 -8.36
CA ARG A 425 -31.45 57.52 -7.82
C ARG A 425 -32.86 57.11 -7.40
N GLU A 426 -32.98 56.82 -6.11
CA GLU A 426 -34.21 56.95 -5.32
C GLU A 426 -33.98 58.06 -4.28
N PRO A 427 -35.00 58.59 -3.54
CA PRO A 427 -36.39 58.12 -3.46
C PRO A 427 -37.49 59.21 -3.61
N GLY A 428 -38.74 58.72 -3.65
CA GLY A 428 -40.00 59.44 -3.43
C GLY A 428 -41.16 58.55 -3.91
N GLY A 429 -41.77 57.69 -3.07
CA GLY A 429 -42.92 58.03 -2.20
C GLY A 429 -44.18 58.34 -3.04
N THR A 430 -45.35 57.70 -2.96
CA THR A 430 -46.04 56.79 -2.01
C THR A 430 -47.27 56.19 -2.74
N ASP A 431 -47.90 55.05 -2.42
CA ASP A 431 -47.69 53.90 -1.52
C ASP A 431 -48.76 52.81 -1.92
N GLU A 432 -49.20 51.97 -0.99
CA GLU A 432 -50.35 51.04 -0.97
C GLU A 432 -50.18 49.58 -1.45
N ARG A 433 -50.55 48.68 -0.53
CA ARG A 433 -50.69 47.23 -0.68
C ARG A 433 -52.09 46.89 -1.18
N ARG A 434 -52.23 45.91 -2.10
CA ARG A 434 -52.95 44.65 -1.81
C ARG A 434 -52.94 43.61 -2.96
N ARG A 435 -52.55 42.40 -2.56
CA ARG A 435 -52.89 41.04 -3.06
C ARG A 435 -53.99 40.92 -4.14
N SER A 436 -53.65 40.27 -5.25
CA SER A 436 -54.49 39.22 -5.88
C SER A 436 -53.62 38.26 -6.69
N ARG A 437 -54.02 36.98 -6.77
CA ARG A 437 -53.22 35.88 -7.34
C ARG A 437 -53.42 35.71 -8.85
N GLY A 438 -52.32 35.45 -9.57
CA GLY A 438 -52.26 34.52 -10.72
C GLY A 438 -52.84 34.97 -12.07
N GLY A 439 -52.01 34.94 -13.12
CA GLY A 439 -52.47 35.06 -14.51
C GLY A 439 -51.35 35.52 -15.45
N CYS A 440 -50.97 34.67 -16.42
CA CYS A 440 -49.98 35.02 -17.44
C CYS A 440 -50.53 36.02 -18.48
N SER A 441 -49.72 36.99 -18.91
CA SER A 441 -49.50 37.31 -20.33
C SER A 441 -48.48 38.45 -20.46
N GLY A 442 -47.45 38.25 -21.28
CA GLY A 442 -46.36 39.21 -21.43
C GLY A 442 -45.87 39.29 -22.88
N ALA A 443 -46.11 40.45 -23.50
CA ALA A 443 -45.40 41.01 -24.66
C ALA A 443 -45.19 40.10 -25.89
N TRP A 444 -46.21 40.02 -26.74
CA TRP A 444 -46.03 40.02 -28.19
C TRP A 444 -46.98 41.04 -28.83
N ARG A 445 -46.44 42.06 -29.48
CA ARG A 445 -47.12 42.79 -30.57
C ARG A 445 -46.09 43.13 -31.63
N GLU A 446 -46.27 42.53 -32.79
CA GLU A 446 -45.52 42.82 -33.98
C GLU A 446 -45.95 44.17 -34.59
N GLY A 447 -44.98 44.78 -35.26
CA GLY A 447 -45.11 45.83 -36.24
C GLY A 447 -43.68 46.17 -36.65
N GLY A 448 -43.24 46.00 -37.87
CA GLY A 448 -43.90 45.61 -39.12
C GLY A 448 -42.96 46.06 -40.24
N ASP A 449 -42.69 45.20 -41.22
CA ASP A 449 -41.87 45.46 -42.42
C ASP A 449 -40.68 46.44 -42.27
N ALA A 450 -39.56 45.93 -41.76
CA ALA A 450 -38.25 46.58 -41.91
C ALA A 450 -37.38 45.76 -42.88
N ALA A 451 -37.20 46.31 -44.08
CA ALA A 451 -36.47 45.71 -45.19
C ALA A 451 -35.00 45.36 -44.87
N CYS A 452 -34.39 44.55 -45.73
CA CYS A 452 -32.93 44.43 -45.86
C CYS A 452 -32.27 45.81 -45.90
N GLY A 453 -31.68 46.22 -44.77
CA GLY A 453 -30.99 47.50 -44.62
C GLY A 453 -29.86 47.35 -43.60
N SER A 454 -28.72 47.93 -43.92
CA SER A 454 -27.54 47.93 -43.05
C SER A 454 -27.86 48.51 -41.66
N ILE A 455 -27.43 47.81 -40.61
CA ILE A 455 -27.34 48.39 -39.26
C ILE A 455 -26.45 49.63 -39.36
N SER A 456 -26.95 50.77 -38.90
CA SER A 456 -26.23 52.04 -38.95
C SER A 456 -25.11 52.08 -37.90
N THR A 457 -24.11 52.92 -38.13
CA THR A 457 -22.94 53.11 -37.25
C THR A 457 -23.33 53.46 -35.80
N VAL A 458 -24.52 54.03 -35.58
CA VAL A 458 -25.08 54.32 -34.25
C VAL A 458 -25.54 53.05 -33.55
N GLY A 459 -26.30 52.18 -34.23
CA GLY A 459 -26.79 50.91 -33.66
C GLY A 459 -25.68 49.91 -33.32
N MET A 460 -24.53 49.98 -34.00
CA MET A 460 -23.34 49.20 -33.63
C MET A 460 -22.60 49.77 -32.42
N ARG A 461 -22.47 51.10 -32.31
CA ARG A 461 -21.81 51.76 -31.18
C ARG A 461 -22.50 51.47 -29.84
N GLU A 462 -23.83 51.48 -29.80
CA GLU A 462 -24.59 51.15 -28.58
C GLU A 462 -24.54 49.66 -28.22
N CYS A 463 -24.37 48.78 -29.21
CA CYS A 463 -24.41 47.32 -29.02
C CYS A 463 -23.13 46.73 -28.40
N CYS A 464 -22.00 47.43 -28.47
CA CYS A 464 -20.68 46.86 -28.13
C CYS A 464 -19.87 47.63 -27.08
N THR A 465 -20.39 48.73 -26.53
CA THR A 465 -19.84 49.42 -25.34
C THR A 465 -19.90 48.60 -24.02
N TRP A 466 -20.19 47.30 -24.10
CA TRP A 466 -20.49 46.40 -22.98
C TRP A 466 -19.83 45.01 -23.09
N LEU A 467 -18.78 44.88 -23.90
CA LEU A 467 -17.92 43.67 -23.98
C LEU A 467 -16.48 44.01 -23.55
N GLY A 468 -16.35 44.50 -22.32
CA GLY A 468 -15.08 44.74 -21.60
C GLY A 468 -15.06 43.99 -20.28
#